data_AF-A0AB33HVM8-F1
#
_entry.id   AF-A0AB33HVM8-F1
#
_cell.length_a   1.000
_cell.length_b   1.000
_cell.length_c   1.000
_cell.angle_alpha   90.00
_cell.angle_beta   90.00
_cell.angle_gamma   90.00
#
_symmetry.space_group_name_H-M   'P 1'
#
loop_
_entity.id
_entity.type
_entity.pdbx_description
1 polymer ?
#
loop_
_entity_poly.entity_id
_entity_poly.type
_entity_poly.pdbx_seq_one_letter_code
_entity_poly.pdbx_strand_id
1 'polypeptide(L)'
;MLTDLPVGPMDNPIDFGAAKFCVTCRKCREACPVGAPNDENDPTWEAPKMDGNPYFKPELFNNPGKKVWPLNHALCRKYWNQRTDTYTNRSNICGICMSACVFQKLHKGSIHDTVRAMVASTPIFNSFFTNMDKAFGYGPLDENKWEEWWDLQDNMPEHGLGSMA
;
A
#
# COMPACT_ATOMS: atom_id res chain seq x y z
N MET A 1 -6.85 -19.99 7.58
CA MET A 1 -7.54 -21.30 7.64
C MET A 1 -8.28 -21.35 8.96
N LEU A 2 -9.55 -21.74 8.97
CA LEU A 2 -10.27 -22.02 10.21
C LEU A 2 -10.16 -23.52 10.47
N THR A 3 -9.83 -23.91 11.69
CA THR A 3 -9.63 -25.30 12.07
C THR A 3 -10.06 -25.51 13.52
N ASP A 4 -10.50 -26.72 13.81
CA ASP A 4 -10.78 -27.29 15.12
C ASP A 4 -9.57 -28.02 15.72
N LEU A 5 -8.47 -28.15 14.97
CA LEU A 5 -7.22 -28.71 15.46
C LEU A 5 -6.71 -27.90 16.67
N PRO A 6 -6.25 -28.55 17.76
CA PRO A 6 -5.63 -27.84 18.87
C PRO A 6 -4.35 -27.13 18.39
N VAL A 7 -4.44 -25.82 18.24
CA VAL A 7 -3.30 -24.95 17.92
C VAL A 7 -2.72 -24.37 19.20
N GLY A 8 -1.47 -23.92 19.12
CA GLY A 8 -0.86 -23.13 20.19
C GLY A 8 -1.67 -21.85 20.47
N PRO A 9 -1.33 -21.13 21.55
CA PRO A 9 -1.94 -19.84 21.85
C PRO A 9 -1.90 -18.92 20.63
N MET A 10 -2.96 -18.14 20.44
CA MET A 10 -2.96 -17.10 19.42
C MET A 10 -1.84 -16.10 19.70
N ASP A 11 -1.12 -15.70 18.65
CA ASP A 11 -0.14 -14.62 18.73
C ASP A 11 -0.82 -13.30 19.10
N ASN A 12 -0.05 -12.41 19.75
CA ASN A 12 -0.53 -11.09 20.12
C ASN A 12 -0.54 -10.14 18.92
N PRO A 13 -1.49 -9.18 18.85
CA PRO A 13 -1.43 -8.08 17.89
C PRO A 13 -0.14 -7.28 18.04
N ILE A 14 0.37 -6.73 16.93
CA ILE A 14 1.58 -5.92 16.88
C ILE A 14 1.23 -4.47 16.55
N ASP A 15 1.84 -3.51 17.27
CA ASP A 15 1.94 -2.10 16.85
C ASP A 15 3.41 -1.78 16.55
N PHE A 16 3.72 -1.55 15.27
CA PHE A 16 5.05 -1.15 14.80
C PHE A 16 5.07 0.31 14.32
N GLY A 17 4.11 1.13 14.77
CA GLY A 17 4.04 2.55 14.45
C GLY A 17 3.41 2.90 13.09
N ALA A 18 2.98 1.90 12.31
CA ALA A 18 2.42 2.09 10.97
C ALA A 18 1.23 3.05 10.93
N ALA A 19 0.28 2.90 11.85
CA ALA A 19 -0.90 3.75 11.90
C ALA A 19 -0.53 5.22 12.12
N LYS A 20 0.41 5.49 13.05
CA LYS A 20 0.93 6.84 13.32
C LYS A 20 1.73 7.39 12.14
N PHE A 21 2.44 6.52 11.41
CA PHE A 21 3.17 6.89 10.21
C PHE A 21 2.24 7.30 9.06
N CYS A 22 1.15 6.55 8.87
CA CYS A 22 0.17 6.79 7.81
C CYS A 22 -0.52 8.15 7.94
N VAL A 23 -0.74 8.65 9.16
CA VAL A 23 -1.35 9.98 9.41
C VAL A 23 -0.58 11.11 8.70
N THR A 24 0.75 11.03 8.68
CA THR A 24 1.61 12.06 8.07
C THR A 24 2.14 11.67 6.68
N CYS A 25 2.28 10.38 6.38
CA CYS A 25 2.96 9.93 5.17
C CYS A 25 2.15 10.18 3.89
N ARG A 26 0.93 9.65 3.84
CA ARG A 26 -0.05 9.80 2.74
C ARG A 26 0.46 9.51 1.32
N LYS A 27 1.64 8.92 1.14
CA LYS A 27 2.24 8.68 -0.19
C LYS A 27 1.37 7.78 -1.08
N CYS A 28 0.65 6.82 -0.52
CA CYS A 28 -0.29 5.98 -1.26
C CYS A 28 -1.50 6.76 -1.82
N ARG A 29 -1.95 7.80 -1.11
CA ARG A 29 -3.01 8.73 -1.54
C ARG A 29 -2.50 9.61 -2.68
N GLU A 30 -1.32 10.21 -2.51
CA GLU A 30 -0.68 11.06 -3.52
C GLU A 30 -0.39 10.31 -4.82
N ALA A 31 0.08 9.06 -4.73
CA ALA A 31 0.39 8.25 -5.90
C ALA A 31 -0.86 7.69 -6.61
N CYS A 32 -2.05 7.76 -6.00
CA CYS A 32 -3.23 7.14 -6.58
C CYS A 32 -3.79 7.99 -7.74
N PRO A 33 -3.83 7.46 -8.98
CA PRO A 33 -4.20 8.22 -10.17
C PRO A 33 -5.67 8.64 -10.21
N VAL A 34 -6.52 7.99 -9.40
CA VAL A 34 -7.96 8.28 -9.31
C VAL A 34 -8.37 8.79 -7.95
N GLY A 35 -7.41 9.01 -7.04
CA GLY A 35 -7.71 9.44 -5.68
C GLY A 35 -8.70 8.50 -4.97
N ALA A 36 -8.45 7.18 -5.00
CA ALA A 36 -9.30 6.22 -4.29
C ALA A 36 -9.06 6.17 -2.76
N PRO A 37 -7.81 6.21 -2.24
CA PRO A 37 -7.54 6.24 -0.80
C PRO A 37 -8.21 7.43 -0.11
N ASN A 38 -8.53 7.29 1.19
CA ASN A 38 -9.13 8.35 2.00
C ASN A 38 -8.34 9.66 1.87
N ASP A 39 -9.06 10.78 1.82
CA ASP A 39 -8.48 12.11 1.76
C ASP A 39 -8.24 12.73 3.15
N GLU A 40 -8.72 12.10 4.22
CA GLU A 40 -8.44 12.52 5.59
C GLU A 40 -7.15 11.86 6.13
N ASN A 41 -6.40 12.62 6.95
CA ASN A 41 -5.18 12.13 7.60
C ASN A 41 -5.50 11.03 8.61
N ASP A 42 -6.59 11.20 9.35
CA ASP A 42 -6.95 10.32 10.47
C ASP A 42 -7.94 9.25 10.04
N PRO A 43 -7.90 8.07 10.67
CA PRO A 43 -8.88 7.03 10.42
C PRO A 43 -10.22 7.44 11.05
N THR A 44 -11.30 7.02 10.40
CA THR A 44 -12.68 7.34 10.80
C THR A 44 -13.50 6.08 11.03
N TRP A 45 -14.60 6.22 11.77
CA TRP A 45 -15.62 5.19 11.94
C TRP A 45 -16.66 5.22 10.81
N GLU A 46 -16.67 6.30 10.04
CA GLU A 46 -17.66 6.55 9.00
C GLU A 46 -17.29 5.82 7.70
N ALA A 47 -18.31 5.33 7.01
CA ALA A 47 -18.17 4.82 5.65
C ALA A 47 -17.76 5.98 4.71
N PRO A 48 -17.04 5.69 3.59
CA PRO A 48 -16.73 6.73 2.64
C PRO A 48 -18.01 7.29 2.04
N LYS A 49 -18.08 8.61 1.90
CA LYS A 49 -19.15 9.28 1.16
C LYS A 49 -18.67 9.51 -0.26
N MET A 50 -19.57 9.37 -1.23
CA MET A 50 -19.24 9.65 -2.62
C MET A 50 -20.34 10.53 -3.22
N ASP A 51 -19.94 11.71 -3.66
CA ASP A 51 -20.87 12.69 -4.22
C ASP A 51 -21.14 12.38 -5.70
N GLY A 52 -22.38 12.60 -6.15
CA GLY A 52 -22.73 12.68 -7.57
C GLY A 52 -23.28 11.42 -8.26
N ASN A 53 -23.41 10.27 -7.58
CA ASN A 53 -24.14 9.11 -8.12
C ASN A 53 -25.11 8.50 -7.09
N PRO A 54 -26.44 8.69 -7.23
CA PRO A 54 -27.42 8.22 -6.25
C PRO A 54 -27.58 6.69 -6.21
N TYR A 55 -27.11 5.97 -7.23
CA TYR A 55 -27.13 4.50 -7.25
C TYR A 55 -25.86 3.89 -6.66
N PHE A 56 -24.84 4.71 -6.43
CA PHE A 56 -23.58 4.25 -5.90
C PHE A 56 -23.59 4.31 -4.37
N LYS A 57 -23.43 3.14 -3.74
CA LYS A 57 -23.51 2.94 -2.29
C LYS A 57 -22.13 2.56 -1.74
N PRO A 58 -21.22 3.53 -1.55
CA PRO A 58 -19.85 3.29 -1.06
C PRO A 58 -19.80 2.53 0.28
N GLU A 59 -20.83 2.67 1.11
CA GLU A 59 -21.04 1.93 2.35
C GLU A 59 -21.14 0.41 2.15
N LEU A 60 -21.51 -0.08 0.96
CA LEU A 60 -21.55 -1.52 0.69
C LEU A 60 -20.17 -2.14 0.48
N PHE A 61 -19.15 -1.31 0.23
CA PHE A 61 -17.78 -1.79 0.00
C PHE A 61 -16.87 -1.63 1.21
N ASN A 62 -17.36 -1.02 2.28
CA ASN A 62 -16.62 -0.82 3.52
C ASN A 62 -17.47 -1.32 4.69
N ASN A 63 -17.04 -2.38 5.37
CA ASN A 63 -17.77 -2.90 6.52
C ASN A 63 -17.75 -1.86 7.68
N PRO A 64 -18.91 -1.37 8.17
CA PRO A 64 -18.96 -0.40 9.26
C PRO A 64 -18.53 -1.01 10.61
N GLY A 65 -18.39 -0.17 11.64
CA GLY A 65 -18.08 -0.60 13.01
C GLY A 65 -16.59 -0.78 13.32
N LYS A 66 -15.70 -0.28 12.45
CA LYS A 66 -14.25 -0.29 12.65
C LYS A 66 -13.62 1.04 12.26
N LYS A 67 -12.65 1.50 13.05
CA LYS A 67 -11.91 2.73 12.77
C LYS A 67 -10.83 2.46 11.73
N VAL A 68 -11.00 2.98 10.52
CA VAL A 68 -10.10 2.71 9.38
C VAL A 68 -9.95 3.95 8.50
N TRP A 69 -9.02 3.93 7.54
CA TRP A 69 -9.07 4.81 6.39
C TRP A 69 -9.94 4.16 5.31
N PRO A 70 -11.21 4.56 5.14
CA PRO A 70 -12.08 3.98 4.13
C PRO A 70 -11.50 4.18 2.73
N LEU A 71 -11.59 3.14 1.89
CA LEU A 71 -11.16 3.20 0.49
C LEU A 71 -12.38 3.40 -0.40
N ASN A 72 -12.28 4.30 -1.38
CA ASN A 72 -13.26 4.35 -2.46
C ASN A 72 -13.02 3.18 -3.43
N HIS A 73 -13.55 2.02 -3.06
CA HIS A 73 -13.38 0.77 -3.80
C HIS A 73 -13.92 0.83 -5.22
N ALA A 74 -14.95 1.63 -5.50
CA ALA A 74 -15.48 1.71 -6.86
C ALA A 74 -14.66 2.61 -7.77
N LEU A 75 -14.10 3.72 -7.28
CA LEU A 75 -13.11 4.46 -8.07
C LEU A 75 -11.91 3.57 -8.38
N CYS A 76 -11.42 2.84 -7.37
CA CYS A 76 -10.33 1.89 -7.55
C CYS A 76 -10.69 0.83 -8.60
N ARG A 77 -11.86 0.19 -8.49
CA ARG A 77 -12.29 -0.86 -9.41
C ARG A 77 -12.59 -0.35 -10.81
N LYS A 78 -13.18 0.85 -10.94
CA LYS A 78 -13.39 1.51 -12.23
C LYS A 78 -12.06 1.71 -12.94
N TYR A 79 -11.03 2.16 -12.23
CA TYR A 79 -9.70 2.32 -12.79
C TYR A 79 -9.09 1.00 -13.27
N TRP A 80 -9.25 -0.09 -12.51
CA TRP A 80 -8.79 -1.41 -12.94
C TRP A 80 -9.48 -1.84 -14.24
N ASN A 81 -10.79 -1.62 -14.34
CA ASN A 81 -11.55 -1.98 -15.53
C ASN A 81 -11.20 -1.10 -16.75
N GLN A 82 -10.72 0.13 -16.53
CA GLN A 82 -10.28 1.05 -17.59
C GLN A 82 -8.86 0.73 -18.10
N ARG A 83 -8.02 0.13 -17.26
CA ARG A 83 -6.70 -0.36 -17.65
C ARG A 83 -6.80 -1.81 -18.13
N THR A 84 -7.32 -2.00 -19.34
CA THR A 84 -7.12 -3.26 -20.06
C THR A 84 -5.66 -3.32 -20.50
N ASP A 85 -4.97 -4.40 -20.17
CA ASP A 85 -3.66 -4.61 -20.78
C ASP A 85 -3.86 -4.86 -22.29
N THR A 86 -3.01 -4.24 -23.10
CA THR A 86 -3.12 -4.26 -24.57
C THR A 86 -2.78 -5.61 -25.19
N TYR A 87 -2.20 -6.53 -24.41
CA TYR A 87 -1.68 -7.82 -24.85
C TYR A 87 -2.62 -8.99 -24.51
N THR A 88 -3.25 -9.00 -23.33
CA THR A 88 -4.19 -10.03 -22.89
C THR A 88 -5.65 -9.56 -22.89
N ASN A 89 -5.89 -8.26 -23.14
CA ASN A 89 -7.22 -7.62 -23.13
C ASN A 89 -8.00 -7.91 -21.82
N ARG A 90 -7.27 -8.06 -20.71
CA ARG A 90 -7.85 -8.23 -19.37
C ARG A 90 -7.63 -6.99 -18.53
N SER A 91 -8.56 -6.76 -17.61
CA SER A 91 -8.40 -5.73 -16.57
C SER A 91 -7.12 -5.99 -15.80
N ASN A 92 -6.19 -5.04 -15.85
CA ASN A 92 -4.93 -5.09 -15.15
C ASN A 92 -5.13 -4.69 -13.68
N ILE A 93 -4.49 -5.42 -12.78
CA ILE A 93 -4.48 -5.13 -11.34
C ILE A 93 -3.59 -3.89 -11.15
N CYS A 94 -4.07 -2.85 -10.46
CA CYS A 94 -3.33 -1.59 -10.34
C CYS A 94 -2.08 -1.67 -9.45
N GLY A 95 -2.24 -1.87 -8.13
CA GLY A 95 -1.12 -2.01 -7.20
C GLY A 95 -0.24 -0.78 -6.93
N ILE A 96 -0.46 0.38 -7.56
CA ILE A 96 0.39 1.58 -7.43
C ILE A 96 0.56 2.06 -5.98
N CYS A 97 -0.51 1.97 -5.16
CA CYS A 97 -0.43 2.33 -3.75
C CYS A 97 0.52 1.42 -2.96
N MET A 98 0.64 0.15 -3.35
CA MET A 98 1.57 -0.81 -2.75
C MET A 98 3.01 -0.49 -3.18
N SER A 99 3.26 -0.26 -4.48
CA SER A 99 4.61 0.08 -4.96
C SER A 99 5.13 1.42 -4.41
N ALA A 100 4.24 2.39 -4.24
CA ALA A 100 4.58 3.69 -3.63
C ALA A 100 4.83 3.61 -2.12
N CYS A 101 4.36 2.57 -1.43
CA CYS A 101 4.43 2.47 0.03
C CYS A 101 5.88 2.45 0.53
N VAL A 102 6.15 3.22 1.59
CA VAL A 102 7.46 3.26 2.25
C VAL A 102 7.84 1.94 2.93
N PHE A 103 6.84 1.10 3.24
CA PHE A 103 7.05 -0.20 3.89
C PHE A 103 7.31 -1.34 2.90
N GLN A 104 7.34 -1.05 1.59
CA GLN A 104 7.62 -2.04 0.53
C GLN A 104 9.07 -1.96 0.02
N LYS A 105 9.96 -1.24 0.72
CA LYS A 105 11.36 -1.10 0.31
C LYS A 105 12.18 -2.31 0.76
N LEU A 106 13.04 -2.79 -0.12
CA LEU A 106 13.94 -3.91 0.17
C LEU A 106 14.97 -3.52 1.25
N HIS A 107 15.39 -4.48 2.05
CA HIS A 107 16.33 -4.31 3.17
C HIS A 107 17.80 -4.06 2.75
N LYS A 108 18.07 -3.70 1.50
CA LYS A 108 19.45 -3.61 0.96
C LYS A 108 20.27 -2.44 1.52
N GLY A 109 19.64 -1.48 2.19
CA GLY A 109 20.33 -0.37 2.86
C GLY A 109 20.40 -0.57 4.36
N SER A 110 21.61 -0.55 4.94
CA SER A 110 21.85 -0.71 6.38
C SER A 110 21.08 0.29 7.27
N ILE A 111 20.69 1.43 6.71
CA ILE A 111 19.91 2.46 7.41
C ILE A 111 18.43 2.08 7.63
N HIS A 112 17.86 1.18 6.82
CA HIS A 112 16.43 0.85 6.90
C HIS A 112 16.05 0.20 8.23
N ASP A 113 16.97 -0.49 8.90
CA ASP A 113 16.72 -1.12 10.19
C ASP A 113 16.56 -0.07 11.29
N THR A 114 17.45 0.93 11.29
CA THR A 114 17.37 2.11 12.17
C THR A 114 16.08 2.89 11.92
N VAL A 115 15.72 3.13 10.64
CA VAL A 115 14.47 3.83 10.30
C VAL A 115 13.25 3.05 10.78
N ARG A 116 13.20 1.73 10.62
CA ARG A 116 12.08 0.91 11.11
C ARG A 116 11.94 1.00 12.64
N ALA A 117 13.05 0.94 13.37
CA ALA A 117 13.04 1.13 14.82
C ALA A 117 12.51 2.52 15.21
N MET A 118 12.96 3.57 14.52
CA MET A 118 12.49 4.94 14.77
C MET A 118 11.01 5.14 14.42
N VAL A 119 10.52 4.56 13.34
CA VAL A 119 9.09 4.62 12.97
C VAL A 119 8.22 3.94 14.03
N ALA A 120 8.70 2.85 14.63
CA ALA A 120 7.97 2.13 15.67
C ALA A 120 7.82 2.94 16.97
N SER A 121 8.85 3.70 17.37
CA SER A 121 8.88 4.37 18.67
C SER A 121 8.73 5.90 18.63
N THR A 122 9.05 6.55 17.51
CA THR A 122 9.37 8.00 17.47
C THR A 122 8.66 8.73 16.32
N PRO A 123 7.32 8.97 16.42
CA PRO A 123 6.51 9.49 15.32
C PRO A 123 6.86 10.90 14.82
N ILE A 124 7.58 11.70 15.61
CA ILE A 124 7.98 13.07 15.23
C ILE A 124 8.84 13.10 13.96
N PHE A 125 9.51 11.99 13.61
CA PHE A 125 10.32 11.88 12.40
C PHE A 125 9.57 11.35 11.17
N ASN A 126 8.26 11.05 11.27
CA ASN A 126 7.54 10.38 10.19
C ASN A 126 7.51 11.18 8.88
N SER A 127 7.25 12.48 8.96
CA SER A 127 7.27 13.37 7.79
C SER A 127 8.67 13.49 7.19
N PHE A 128 9.71 13.52 8.03
CA PHE A 128 11.10 13.52 7.57
C PHE A 128 11.41 12.25 6.76
N PHE A 129 11.08 11.07 7.27
CA PHE A 129 11.30 9.82 6.54
C PHE A 129 10.45 9.71 5.27
N THR A 130 9.22 10.23 5.29
CA THR A 130 8.39 10.31 4.08
C THR A 130 9.06 11.18 3.00
N ASN A 131 9.64 12.31 3.38
CA ASN A 131 10.34 13.19 2.44
C ASN A 131 11.65 12.56 1.93
N MET A 132 12.38 11.82 2.76
CA MET A 132 13.53 11.04 2.30
C MET A 132 13.12 9.99 1.28
N ASP A 133 12.03 9.26 1.51
CA ASP A 133 11.52 8.26 0.58
C ASP A 133 11.17 8.88 -0.79
N LYS A 134 10.63 10.11 -0.79
CA LYS A 134 10.42 10.90 -2.03
C LYS A 134 11.75 11.34 -2.67
N ALA A 135 12.69 11.87 -1.88
CA ALA A 135 13.95 12.41 -2.37
C ALA A 135 14.86 11.34 -3.02
N PHE A 136 14.85 10.12 -2.49
CA PHE A 136 15.59 8.99 -3.08
C PHE A 136 14.92 8.40 -4.33
N GLY A 137 13.80 8.96 -4.76
CA GLY A 137 13.09 8.51 -5.97
C GLY A 137 12.40 7.17 -5.81
N TYR A 138 12.13 6.71 -4.59
CA TYR A 138 11.38 5.48 -4.40
C TYR A 138 9.94 5.64 -4.88
N GLY A 139 9.43 4.66 -5.63
CA GLY A 139 8.06 4.68 -6.14
C GLY A 139 7.87 3.70 -7.29
N PRO A 140 6.74 3.82 -8.02
CA PRO A 140 6.55 3.12 -9.28
C PRO A 140 7.71 3.39 -10.25
N LEU A 141 8.18 2.35 -10.94
CA LEU A 141 9.19 2.49 -11.98
C LEU A 141 8.59 3.22 -13.20
N ASP A 142 9.42 4.05 -13.83
CA ASP A 142 9.11 4.66 -15.12
C ASP A 142 8.90 3.57 -16.17
N GLU A 143 7.93 3.78 -17.06
CA GLU A 143 7.53 2.84 -18.11
C GLU A 143 8.70 2.48 -19.04
N ASN A 144 9.62 3.43 -19.26
CA ASN A 144 10.81 3.18 -20.07
C ASN A 144 11.79 2.18 -19.47
N LYS A 145 11.65 1.82 -18.18
CA LYS A 145 12.50 0.84 -17.48
C LYS A 145 11.84 -0.52 -17.27
N TRP A 146 10.59 -0.71 -17.70
CA TRP A 146 9.88 -1.95 -17.39
C TRP A 146 10.52 -3.16 -18.05
N GLU A 147 11.06 -3.01 -19.26
CA GLU A 147 11.71 -4.10 -19.99
C GLU A 147 13.03 -4.54 -19.33
N GLU A 148 13.71 -3.66 -18.57
CA GLU A 148 14.92 -4.02 -17.82
C GLU A 148 14.67 -5.15 -16.82
N TRP A 149 13.42 -5.36 -16.40
CA TRP A 149 13.05 -6.47 -15.52
C TRP A 149 13.31 -7.83 -16.18
N TRP A 150 13.07 -7.97 -17.48
CA TRP A 150 13.30 -9.23 -18.21
C TRP A 150 14.78 -9.55 -18.36
N ASP A 151 15.66 -8.57 -18.27
CA ASP A 151 17.10 -8.76 -18.33
C ASP A 151 17.69 -9.25 -16.99
N LEU A 152 16.90 -9.29 -15.92
CA LEU A 152 17.32 -9.81 -14.61
C LEU A 152 17.39 -11.34 -14.53
N GLN A 153 17.04 -12.06 -15.61
CA GLN A 153 16.80 -13.51 -15.70
C GLN A 153 17.80 -14.39 -14.92
N ASP A 154 19.10 -14.18 -15.07
CA ASP A 154 20.12 -15.02 -14.42
C ASP A 154 20.31 -14.74 -12.91
N ASN A 155 19.73 -13.65 -12.41
CA ASN A 155 19.85 -13.19 -11.02
C ASN A 155 18.48 -13.11 -10.30
N MET A 156 17.42 -13.66 -10.89
CA MET A 156 16.12 -13.67 -10.25
C MET A 156 16.02 -14.81 -9.22
N PRO A 157 15.52 -14.52 -8.01
CA PRO A 157 15.34 -15.55 -7.00
C PRO A 157 14.23 -16.53 -7.38
N GLU A 158 14.37 -17.77 -6.92
CA GLU A 158 13.32 -18.77 -7.00
C GLU A 158 12.03 -18.25 -6.35
N HIS A 159 10.89 -18.42 -7.02
CA HIS A 159 9.58 -17.89 -6.62
C HIS A 159 9.53 -16.35 -6.42
N GLY A 160 10.52 -15.59 -6.86
CA GLY A 160 10.57 -14.13 -6.65
C GLY A 160 10.92 -13.73 -5.21
N LEU A 161 11.44 -14.66 -4.39
CA LEU A 161 11.76 -14.42 -2.98
C LEU A 161 13.19 -13.90 -2.82
N GLY A 162 13.35 -12.59 -2.56
CA GLY A 162 14.67 -12.01 -2.30
C GLY A 162 15.44 -12.79 -1.22
N SER A 163 16.75 -13.01 -1.42
CA SER A 163 17.61 -13.60 -0.40
C SER A 163 17.50 -12.80 0.90
N MET A 164 17.25 -13.46 2.04
CA MET A 164 17.10 -12.82 3.35
C MET A 164 18.43 -12.27 3.92
N ALA A 165 19.35 -11.85 3.07
CA ALA A 165 20.70 -11.37 3.41
C ALA A 165 20.86 -9.89 3.05
#